data_AF-A0A0H4KQC1-F1
#
_entry.id   AF-A0A0H4KQC1-F1
#
_cell.length_a   1.000
_cell.length_b   1.000
_cell.length_c   1.000
_cell.angle_alpha   90.00
_cell.angle_beta   90.00
_cell.angle_gamma   90.00
#
_symmetry.space_group_name_H-M   'P 1'
#
loop_
_entity.id
_entity.type
_entity.pdbx_description
1 polymer ?
#
loop_
_entity_poly.entity_id
_entity_poly.type
_entity_poly.pdbx_seq_one_letter_code
_entity_poly.pdbx_strand_id
1 'polypeptide(L)'
;MHKLILDYSVDQEIEKYVQTGEGYNWTSFDVYNPEISTEENVIFEGSTQLPDNSEEAMWEGVQHWSSLLSQIRCVISDAEWHVHIDDHVLFWDEEYLEYDLSK
;
A
#
# COMPACT_ATOMS: atom_id res chain seq x y z
N MET A 1 -13.76 -1.05 0.38
CA MET A 1 -12.47 -1.44 -0.23
C MET A 1 -12.22 -0.76 -1.57
N HIS A 2 -12.98 -1.04 -2.63
CA HIS A 2 -12.78 -0.42 -3.96
C HIS A 2 -12.73 1.12 -3.94
N LYS A 3 -13.54 1.77 -3.11
CA LYS A 3 -13.49 3.23 -2.94
C LYS A 3 -12.15 3.72 -2.35
N LEU A 4 -11.60 3.03 -1.35
CA LEU A 4 -10.32 3.41 -0.73
C LEU A 4 -9.16 3.30 -1.71
N ILE A 5 -9.13 2.24 -2.53
CA ILE A 5 -8.12 2.08 -3.58
C ILE A 5 -8.19 3.25 -4.58
N LEU A 6 -9.40 3.69 -4.95
CA LEU A 6 -9.59 4.85 -5.83
C LEU A 6 -9.18 6.17 -5.15
N ASP A 7 -9.52 6.35 -3.87
CA ASP A 7 -9.20 7.57 -3.11
C ASP A 7 -7.67 7.74 -2.93
N TYR A 8 -6.90 6.65 -2.98
CA TYR A 8 -5.44 6.62 -2.93
C TYR A 8 -4.78 6.32 -4.28
N SER A 9 -5.54 6.36 -5.38
CA SER A 9 -4.97 6.12 -6.72
C SER A 9 -3.90 7.17 -7.04
N VAL A 10 -2.81 6.70 -7.64
CA VAL A 10 -1.70 7.51 -8.16
C VAL A 10 -1.64 7.48 -9.68
N ASP A 11 -2.74 7.13 -10.35
CA ASP A 11 -2.76 6.93 -11.81
C ASP A 11 -2.39 8.22 -12.56
N GLN A 12 -2.77 9.39 -12.03
CA GLN A 12 -2.40 10.69 -12.63
C GLN A 12 -0.90 10.96 -12.51
N GLU A 13 -0.30 10.62 -11.38
CA GLU A 13 1.13 10.74 -11.10
C GLU A 13 1.94 9.79 -12.00
N ILE A 14 1.46 8.55 -12.18
CA ILE A 14 2.05 7.57 -13.11
C ILE A 14 2.00 8.12 -14.53
N GLU A 15 0.83 8.56 -15.00
CA GLU A 15 0.67 9.11 -16.35
C GLU A 15 1.59 10.31 -16.58
N LYS A 16 1.68 11.22 -15.61
CA LYS A 16 2.58 12.37 -15.66
C LYS A 16 4.03 11.93 -15.79
N TYR A 17 4.49 11.02 -14.92
CA TYR A 17 5.87 10.53 -14.93
C TYR A 17 6.21 9.86 -16.27
N VAL A 18 5.31 9.04 -16.82
CA VAL A 18 5.51 8.39 -18.12
C VAL A 18 5.59 9.41 -19.27
N GLN A 19 4.80 10.48 -19.22
CA GLN A 19 4.76 11.49 -20.28
C GLN A 19 5.92 12.48 -20.22
N THR A 20 6.33 12.91 -19.03
CA THR A 20 7.27 14.02 -18.84
C THR A 20 8.60 13.63 -18.22
N GLY A 21 8.67 12.47 -17.55
CA GLY A 21 9.79 12.07 -16.69
C GLY A 21 9.87 12.84 -15.38
N GLU A 22 8.88 13.69 -15.06
CA GLU A 22 8.85 14.48 -13.82
C GLU A 22 8.03 13.80 -12.73
N GLY A 23 8.52 13.84 -11.49
CA GLY A 23 7.87 13.23 -10.33
C GLY A 23 8.49 11.87 -9.98
N TYR A 24 7.75 11.07 -9.21
CA TYR A 24 8.19 9.75 -8.78
C TYR A 24 7.69 8.66 -9.72
N ASN A 25 8.44 7.56 -9.82
CA ASN A 25 8.08 6.39 -10.61
C ASN A 25 7.08 5.48 -9.89
N TRP A 26 5.92 6.05 -9.54
CA TRP A 26 4.83 5.34 -8.87
C TRP A 26 4.40 4.07 -9.62
N THR A 27 3.86 3.12 -8.88
CA THR A 27 3.08 2.00 -9.42
C THR A 27 1.75 1.92 -8.69
N SER A 28 0.71 1.42 -9.35
CA SER A 28 -0.62 1.28 -8.74
C SER A 28 -0.60 0.15 -7.70
N PHE A 29 -1.58 0.17 -6.78
CA PHE A 29 -1.74 -0.92 -5.82
C PHE A 29 -2.54 -2.06 -6.44
N ASP A 30 -1.89 -3.21 -6.60
CA ASP A 30 -2.49 -4.41 -7.16
C ASP A 30 -3.19 -5.21 -6.06
N VAL A 31 -4.51 -5.33 -6.14
CA VAL A 31 -5.30 -6.22 -5.28
C VAL A 31 -5.45 -7.56 -5.97
N TYR A 32 -5.03 -8.63 -5.32
CA TYR A 32 -5.08 -9.97 -5.88
C TYR A 32 -6.48 -10.57 -5.76
N ASN A 33 -6.81 -11.48 -6.68
CA ASN A 33 -8.08 -12.18 -6.62
C ASN A 33 -8.03 -13.28 -5.53
N PRO A 34 -8.85 -13.19 -4.46
CA PRO A 34 -8.84 -14.18 -3.39
C PRO A 34 -9.24 -15.58 -3.88
N GLU A 35 -9.99 -15.71 -4.98
CA GLU A 35 -10.36 -17.02 -5.56
C GLU A 35 -9.17 -17.77 -6.18
N ILE A 36 -8.05 -17.07 -6.42
CA ILE A 36 -6.82 -17.62 -7.01
C ILE A 36 -5.76 -17.86 -5.93
N SER A 37 -5.96 -17.37 -4.71
CA SER A 37 -5.00 -17.53 -3.62
C SER A 37 -4.82 -19.01 -3.27
N THR A 38 -3.56 -19.40 -3.09
CA THR A 38 -3.20 -20.75 -2.65
C THR A 38 -3.35 -20.94 -1.14
N GLU A 39 -3.58 -19.86 -0.40
CA GLU A 39 -3.76 -19.87 1.05
C GLU A 39 -5.26 -19.89 1.41
N GLU A 40 -5.63 -20.78 2.33
CA GLU A 40 -7.01 -20.86 2.80
C GLU A 40 -7.33 -19.65 3.69
N ASN A 41 -8.53 -19.07 3.50
CA ASN A 41 -9.08 -17.96 4.30
C ASN A 41 -8.47 -16.58 4.07
N VAL A 42 -7.78 -16.35 2.95
CA VAL A 42 -7.37 -15.00 2.54
C VAL A 42 -8.57 -14.18 2.06
N ILE A 43 -8.84 -13.07 2.75
CA ILE A 43 -9.94 -12.14 2.44
C ILE A 43 -9.47 -10.89 1.69
N PHE A 44 -8.19 -10.56 1.80
CA PHE A 44 -7.55 -9.44 1.13
C PHE A 44 -6.05 -9.70 1.02
N GLU A 45 -5.51 -9.52 -0.17
CA GLU A 45 -4.09 -9.63 -0.46
C GLU A 45 -3.77 -8.68 -1.62
N GLY A 46 -2.58 -8.10 -1.60
CA GLY A 46 -2.15 -7.20 -2.66
C GLY A 46 -0.75 -6.66 -2.40
N SER A 47 -0.19 -6.04 -3.41
CA SER A 47 1.13 -5.41 -3.30
C SER A 47 1.28 -4.27 -4.30
N THR A 48 2.37 -3.53 -4.14
CA THR A 48 2.77 -2.48 -5.07
C THR A 48 4.29 -2.34 -4.99
N GLN A 49 4.91 -1.84 -6.06
CA GLN A 49 6.31 -1.45 -6.01
C GLN A 49 6.41 -0.01 -5.49
N LEU A 50 7.25 0.19 -4.49
CA LEU A 50 7.57 1.55 -4.02
C LEU A 50 8.33 2.31 -5.10
N PRO A 51 8.04 3.61 -5.30
CA PRO A 51 8.88 4.45 -6.13
C PRO A 51 10.29 4.54 -5.52
N ASP A 52 11.30 4.45 -6.38
CA ASP A 52 12.71 4.32 -5.99
C ASP A 52 13.64 5.26 -6.77
N ASN A 53 13.08 6.17 -7.58
CA ASN A 53 13.86 7.10 -8.39
C ASN A 53 14.51 8.24 -7.59
N SER A 54 14.19 8.39 -6.30
CA SER A 54 14.93 9.20 -5.31
C SER A 54 14.71 8.68 -3.88
N GLU A 55 15.52 9.13 -2.92
CA GLU A 55 15.33 8.76 -1.49
C GLU A 55 14.00 9.29 -0.95
N GLU A 56 13.61 10.51 -1.32
CA GLU A 56 12.32 11.09 -0.94
C GLU A 56 11.14 10.34 -1.55
N ALA A 57 11.29 9.84 -2.79
CA ALA A 57 10.27 9.07 -3.47
C ALA A 57 9.88 7.84 -2.64
N MET A 58 10.87 7.07 -2.20
CA MET A 58 10.65 5.87 -1.39
C MET A 58 9.92 6.22 -0.09
N TRP A 59 10.34 7.26 0.62
CA TRP A 59 9.70 7.67 1.88
C TRP A 59 8.26 8.15 1.69
N GLU A 60 7.97 8.91 0.63
CA GLU A 60 6.59 9.29 0.30
C GLU A 60 5.73 8.10 -0.10
N GLY A 61 6.29 7.16 -0.88
CA GLY A 61 5.63 5.92 -1.24
C GLY A 61 5.22 5.08 -0.03
N VAL A 62 6.15 4.91 0.93
CA VAL A 62 5.89 4.19 2.17
C VAL A 62 4.77 4.84 2.97
N GLN A 63 4.80 6.16 3.15
CA GLN A 63 3.76 6.87 3.88
C GLN A 63 2.39 6.76 3.19
N HIS A 64 2.34 6.96 1.88
CA HIS A 64 1.09 6.92 1.10
C HIS A 64 0.43 5.55 1.18
N TRP A 65 1.18 4.48 0.89
CA TRP A 65 0.64 3.12 0.88
C TRP A 65 0.38 2.57 2.27
N SER A 66 1.21 2.91 3.27
CA SER A 66 0.94 2.59 4.67
C SER A 66 -0.37 3.22 5.16
N SER A 67 -0.65 4.46 4.75
CA SER A 67 -1.91 5.13 5.06
C SER A 67 -3.10 4.40 4.43
N LEU A 68 -3.01 4.02 3.16
CA LEU A 68 -4.04 3.19 2.51
C LEU A 68 -4.28 1.88 3.27
N LEU A 69 -3.22 1.13 3.57
CA LEU A 69 -3.32 -0.14 4.28
C LEU A 69 -3.94 0.03 5.67
N SER A 70 -3.63 1.12 6.36
CA SER A 70 -4.23 1.47 7.66
C SER A 70 -5.74 1.69 7.54
N GLN A 71 -6.19 2.41 6.50
CA GLN A 71 -7.61 2.60 6.21
C GLN A 71 -8.31 1.27 5.88
N ILE A 72 -7.66 0.38 5.13
CA ILE A 72 -8.22 -0.94 4.80
C ILE A 72 -8.35 -1.80 6.05
N ARG A 73 -7.30 -1.87 6.89
CA ARG A 73 -7.34 -2.61 8.17
C ARG A 73 -8.45 -2.10 9.09
N CYS A 74 -8.67 -0.79 9.17
CA CYS A 74 -9.78 -0.23 9.93
C CYS A 74 -11.16 -0.68 9.43
N VAL A 75 -11.30 -0.98 8.12
CA VAL A 75 -12.55 -1.51 7.54
C VAL A 75 -12.71 -3.01 7.80
N ILE A 76 -11.61 -3.74 7.93
CA ILE A 76 -11.58 -5.19 8.19
C ILE A 76 -10.92 -5.45 9.54
N SER A 77 -11.62 -5.06 10.62
CA SER A 77 -11.09 -5.02 11.97
C SER A 77 -10.82 -6.40 12.59
N ASP A 78 -11.53 -7.43 12.12
CA ASP A 78 -11.56 -8.74 12.77
C ASP A 78 -10.70 -9.80 12.03
N ALA A 79 -9.68 -9.34 11.33
CA ALA A 79 -8.77 -10.18 10.55
C ALA A 79 -7.33 -10.11 11.07
N GLU A 80 -6.58 -11.18 10.81
CA GLU A 80 -5.13 -11.18 10.99
C GLU A 80 -4.46 -10.50 9.80
N TRP A 81 -3.54 -9.59 10.07
CA TRP A 81 -2.88 -8.76 9.07
C TRP A 81 -1.37 -8.98 9.08
N HIS A 82 -0.84 -9.36 7.92
CA HIS A 82 0.59 -9.48 7.67
C HIS A 82 0.97 -8.42 6.64
N VAL A 83 1.70 -7.39 7.09
CA VAL A 83 2.12 -6.27 6.24
C VAL A 83 3.62 -6.12 6.30
N HIS A 84 4.24 -6.00 5.13
CA HIS A 84 5.67 -5.97 4.97
C HIS A 84 6.07 -4.90 3.95
N ILE A 85 7.25 -4.32 4.14
CA ILE A 85 7.98 -3.59 3.11
C ILE A 85 9.29 -4.35 2.93
N ASP A 86 9.48 -4.96 1.78
CA ASP A 86 10.56 -5.93 1.54
C ASP A 86 10.65 -6.95 2.70
N ASP A 87 11.80 -7.06 3.37
CA ASP A 87 12.03 -7.98 4.49
C ASP A 87 11.60 -7.41 5.85
N HIS A 88 11.01 -6.21 5.90
CA HIS A 88 10.64 -5.52 7.13
C HIS A 88 9.15 -5.63 7.42
N VAL A 89 8.79 -6.11 8.61
CA VAL A 89 7.39 -6.23 9.05
C VAL A 89 6.92 -4.90 9.63
N LEU A 90 5.78 -4.40 9.16
CA LEU A 90 5.14 -3.23 9.75
C LEU A 90 4.29 -3.62 10.96
N PHE A 91 4.52 -2.94 12.08
CA PHE A 91 3.74 -3.12 13.30
C PHE A 91 2.55 -2.19 13.31
N TRP A 92 1.42 -2.69 13.81
CA TRP A 92 0.22 -1.89 13.97
C TRP A 92 0.23 -1.14 15.29
N ASP A 93 -0.07 0.15 15.22
CA ASP A 93 -0.28 1.01 16.38
C ASP A 93 -1.78 1.10 16.69
N GLU A 94 -2.19 0.45 17.78
CA GLU A 94 -3.59 0.45 18.24
C GLU A 94 -4.06 1.80 18.79
N GLU A 95 -3.14 2.68 19.21
CA GLU A 95 -3.48 4.02 19.73
C GLU A 95 -3.85 4.97 18.59
N TYR A 96 -3.06 4.94 17.51
CA TYR A 96 -3.23 5.83 16.37
C TYR A 96 -4.03 5.21 15.21
N LEU A 97 -4.27 3.89 15.24
CA LEU A 97 -4.94 3.13 14.19
C LEU A 97 -4.22 3.25 12.83
N GLU A 98 -2.90 3.10 12.87
CA GLU A 98 -2.02 3.15 11.70
C GLU A 98 -0.84 2.20 11.82
N TYR A 99 -0.19 1.88 10.71
CA TYR A 99 1.07 1.14 10.73
C TYR A 99 2.23 2.07 11.11
N ASP A 100 3.01 1.65 12.11
CA ASP A 100 4.16 2.37 12.63
C ASP A 100 5.34 2.24 11.66
N LEU A 101 5.75 3.38 11.09
CA LEU A 101 6.87 3.49 10.15
C LEU A 101 8.21 3.80 10.83
N SER A 102 8.24 3.97 12.15
CA SER A 102 9.43 4.33 12.93
C SER A 102 10.21 3.14 13.49
N LYS A 103 9.59 1.96 13.51
CA LYS A 103 10.14 0.73 14.08
C LYS A 103 10.60 -0.23 13.00
#